data_AF-A0A536Z0V7-F1
#
_entry.id   AF-A0A536Z0V7-F1
#
_cell.length_a   1.000
_cell.length_b   1.000
_cell.length_c   1.000
_cell.angle_alpha   90.00
_cell.angle_beta   90.00
_cell.angle_gamma   90.00
#
_symmetry.space_group_name_H-M   'P 1'
#
loop_
_entity.id
_entity.type
_entity.pdbx_description
1 polymer ?
#
loop_
_entity_poly.entity_id
_entity_poly.type
_entity_poly.pdbx_seq_one_letter_code
_entity_poly.pdbx_strand_id
1 'polypeptide(L)'
;MCDTSEGERASATMRPRWGTLYATVFPQLAALGAAEVVHSPGAIRLALRCLLALGAFATMSVWLRANRPAFDLQNWCDCAGQRMTIRVIESRLPKLTASPLEPAVITQDLVEDEYDIAGR
;
A
#
# COMPACT_ATOMS: atom_id res chain seq x y z
N MET A 1 20.91 -15.22 -25.20
CA MET A 1 19.64 -15.79 -25.69
C MET A 1 19.08 -16.58 -24.52
N CYS A 2 18.08 -16.06 -23.81
CA CYS A 2 17.54 -16.74 -22.63
C CYS A 2 16.57 -17.82 -23.09
N ASP A 3 16.94 -19.08 -22.90
CA ASP A 3 16.10 -20.23 -23.20
C ASP A 3 14.79 -20.15 -22.42
N THR A 4 13.69 -20.18 -23.15
CA THR A 4 12.34 -19.91 -22.66
C THR A 4 11.72 -21.09 -21.91
N SER A 5 12.35 -22.26 -21.85
CA SER A 5 11.65 -23.51 -21.47
C SER A 5 11.82 -23.92 -20.00
N GLU A 6 12.89 -23.49 -19.33
CA GLU A 6 13.17 -23.91 -17.94
C GLU A 6 12.80 -22.84 -16.89
N GLY A 7 12.86 -21.56 -17.28
CA GLY A 7 12.41 -20.43 -16.45
C GLY A 7 10.89 -20.28 -16.38
N GLU A 8 10.13 -20.91 -17.27
CA GLU A 8 8.66 -20.81 -17.34
C GLU A 8 7.96 -21.45 -16.12
N ARG A 9 8.60 -22.43 -15.46
CA ARG A 9 8.10 -23.02 -14.20
C ARG A 9 8.46 -22.19 -12.97
N ALA A 10 9.58 -21.46 -13.00
CA ALA A 10 10.00 -20.60 -11.88
C ALA A 10 9.31 -19.21 -11.90
N SER A 11 8.93 -18.74 -13.10
CA SER A 11 8.25 -17.46 -13.34
C SER A 11 6.78 -17.61 -13.77
N ALA A 12 6.11 -18.68 -13.34
CA ALA A 12 4.65 -18.70 -13.32
C ALA A 12 4.20 -17.55 -12.39
N THR A 13 3.96 -16.37 -12.98
CA THR A 13 3.50 -15.12 -12.37
C THR A 13 3.22 -15.28 -10.88
N MET A 14 4.21 -15.00 -10.03
CA MET A 14 4.08 -15.12 -8.58
C MET A 14 3.17 -13.98 -8.12
N ARG A 15 1.87 -14.12 -8.42
CA ARG A 15 0.87 -13.14 -8.07
C ARG A 15 0.80 -13.16 -6.55
N PRO A 16 0.92 -12.00 -5.88
CA PRO A 16 0.81 -11.94 -4.45
C PRO A 16 -0.49 -12.60 -4.00
N ARG A 17 -0.39 -13.54 -3.06
CA ARG A 17 -1.54 -14.33 -2.59
C ARG A 17 -2.37 -13.50 -1.63
N TRP A 18 -3.07 -12.49 -2.14
CA TRP A 18 -3.91 -11.60 -1.32
C TRP A 18 -4.97 -12.36 -0.52
N GLY A 19 -5.51 -13.45 -1.09
CA GLY A 19 -6.47 -14.30 -0.40
C GLY A 19 -5.94 -14.89 0.91
N THR A 20 -4.67 -15.29 0.99
CA THR A 20 -4.11 -15.86 2.23
C THR A 20 -3.86 -14.77 3.28
N LEU A 21 -3.52 -13.55 2.86
CA LEU A 21 -3.41 -12.41 3.77
C LEU A 21 -4.79 -12.10 4.38
N TYR A 22 -5.82 -11.96 3.55
CA TYR A 22 -7.16 -11.67 4.02
C TYR A 22 -7.70 -12.78 4.92
N ALA A 23 -7.56 -14.05 4.52
CA ALA A 23 -8.02 -15.18 5.31
C ALA A 23 -7.36 -15.26 6.71
N THR A 24 -6.13 -14.77 6.86
CA THR A 24 -5.40 -14.83 8.15
C THR A 24 -5.57 -13.58 9.01
N VAL A 25 -5.66 -12.39 8.40
CA VAL A 25 -5.74 -11.11 9.13
C VAL A 25 -7.18 -10.72 9.49
N PHE A 26 -8.16 -10.94 8.60
CA PHE A 26 -9.56 -10.54 8.88
C PHE A 26 -10.13 -11.16 10.16
N PRO A 27 -9.93 -12.46 10.45
CA PRO A 27 -10.43 -13.06 11.69
C PRO A 27 -9.87 -12.39 12.95
N GLN A 28 -8.61 -11.96 12.91
CA GLN A 28 -7.96 -11.31 14.04
C GLN A 28 -8.52 -9.90 14.27
N LEU A 29 -8.79 -9.16 13.19
CA LEU A 29 -9.48 -7.87 13.26
C LEU A 29 -10.93 -8.01 13.75
N ALA A 30 -11.65 -9.03 13.28
CA ALA A 30 -13.01 -9.32 13.72
C ALA A 30 -13.04 -9.70 15.21
N ALA A 31 -12.11 -10.55 15.67
CA ALA A 31 -11.96 -10.90 17.07
C ALA A 31 -11.60 -9.68 17.93
N LEU A 32 -10.77 -8.77 17.41
CA LEU A 32 -10.43 -7.52 18.10
C LEU A 32 -11.68 -6.63 18.26
N GLY A 33 -12.46 -6.47 17.20
CA GLY A 33 -13.74 -5.76 17.25
C GLY A 33 -14.73 -6.36 18.25
N ALA A 34 -14.84 -7.70 18.30
CA ALA A 34 -15.68 -8.38 19.28
C ALA A 34 -15.20 -8.17 20.72
N ALA A 35 -13.88 -8.20 20.95
CA ALA A 35 -13.29 -7.96 22.27
C ALA A 35 -13.55 -6.55 22.82
N GLU A 36 -13.81 -5.57 21.95
CA GLU A 36 -14.21 -4.22 22.37
C GLU A 36 -15.63 -4.17 22.95
N VAL A 37 -16.56 -4.93 22.35
CA VAL A 37 -17.98 -4.92 22.72
C VAL A 37 -18.25 -5.72 24.00
N VAL A 38 -17.48 -6.78 24.25
CA VAL A 38 -17.70 -7.69 25.38
C VAL A 38 -17.13 -7.11 26.69
N HIS A 39 -17.98 -6.90 27.70
CA HIS A 39 -17.57 -6.50 29.05
C HIS A 39 -16.77 -7.63 29.73
N SER A 40 -15.45 -7.44 29.86
CA SER A 40 -14.49 -8.42 30.38
C SER A 40 -13.48 -7.70 31.27
N PRO A 41 -12.90 -8.35 32.30
CA PRO A 41 -11.87 -7.75 33.15
C PRO A 41 -10.74 -7.13 32.32
N GLY A 42 -10.34 -5.90 32.66
CA GLY A 42 -9.45 -5.07 31.84
C GLY A 42 -8.12 -5.74 31.46
N ALA A 43 -7.55 -6.55 32.36
CA ALA A 43 -6.30 -7.29 32.10
C ALA A 43 -6.45 -8.36 31.01
N ILE A 44 -7.57 -9.09 30.99
CA ILE A 44 -7.85 -10.13 29.98
C ILE A 44 -8.07 -9.47 28.61
N ARG A 45 -8.81 -8.36 28.59
CA ARG A 45 -9.05 -7.60 27.36
C ARG A 45 -7.75 -7.03 26.79
N LEU A 46 -6.89 -6.48 27.65
CA LEU A 46 -5.58 -5.96 27.24
C LEU A 46 -4.69 -7.07 26.67
N ALA A 47 -4.58 -8.20 27.37
CA ALA A 47 -3.79 -9.34 26.90
C ALA A 47 -4.29 -9.85 25.53
N LEU A 48 -5.61 -9.96 25.35
CA LEU A 48 -6.22 -10.38 24.09
C LEU A 48 -5.93 -9.39 22.95
N ARG A 49 -6.07 -8.08 23.20
CA ARG A 49 -5.73 -7.03 22.21
C ARG A 49 -4.28 -7.12 21.77
N CYS A 50 -3.36 -7.25 22.73
CA CYS A 50 -1.94 -7.37 22.44
C CYS A 50 -1.63 -8.61 21.61
N LEU A 51 -2.19 -9.76 21.97
CA LEU A 51 -2.00 -11.01 21.23
C LEU A 51 -2.55 -10.92 19.79
N LEU A 52 -3.73 -10.34 19.61
CA LEU A 52 -4.33 -10.16 18.29
C LEU A 52 -3.52 -9.18 17.43
N ALA A 53 -3.07 -8.06 17.99
CA ALA A 53 -2.25 -7.09 17.28
C ALA A 53 -0.91 -7.71 16.86
N LEU A 54 -0.21 -8.38 17.79
CA LEU A 54 1.05 -9.05 17.49
C LEU A 54 0.87 -10.17 16.45
N GLY A 55 -0.23 -10.93 16.53
CA GLY A 55 -0.60 -11.93 15.54
C GLY A 55 -0.79 -11.33 14.14
N ALA A 56 -1.41 -10.17 14.05
CA ALA A 56 -1.64 -9.49 12.77
C ALA A 56 -0.32 -9.02 12.16
N PHE A 57 0.54 -8.39 12.95
CA PHE A 57 1.86 -7.97 12.47
C PHE A 57 2.76 -9.16 12.07
N ALA A 58 2.74 -10.23 12.85
CA ALA A 58 3.51 -11.43 12.54
C ALA A 58 3.04 -12.09 11.24
N THR A 59 1.72 -12.26 11.07
CA THR A 59 1.14 -12.84 9.85
C THR A 59 1.42 -11.97 8.62
N MET A 60 1.25 -10.64 8.71
CA MET A 60 1.63 -9.70 7.65
C MET A 60 3.12 -9.81 7.29
N SER A 61 4.00 -9.89 8.28
CA SER A 61 5.45 -10.00 8.08
C SER A 61 5.84 -11.30 7.38
N VAL A 62 5.27 -12.43 7.81
CA VAL A 62 5.49 -13.73 7.17
C VAL A 62 4.94 -13.74 5.75
N TRP A 63 3.73 -13.20 5.54
CA TRP A 63 3.15 -13.07 4.20
C TRP A 63 4.03 -12.21 3.29
N LEU A 64 4.52 -11.07 3.77
CA LEU A 64 5.40 -10.19 2.98
C LEU A 64 6.69 -10.92 2.58
N ARG A 65 7.31 -11.66 3.50
CA ARG A 65 8.51 -12.46 3.19
C ARG A 65 8.22 -13.56 2.18
N ALA A 66 7.09 -14.25 2.30
CA ALA A 66 6.68 -15.30 1.37
C ALA A 66 6.35 -14.76 -0.04
N ASN A 67 5.89 -13.50 -0.13
CA ASN A 67 5.58 -12.84 -1.40
C ASN A 67 6.69 -11.87 -1.85
N ARG A 68 7.86 -11.86 -1.18
CA ARG A 68 8.96 -10.93 -1.46
C ARG A 68 9.39 -10.92 -2.93
N PRO A 69 9.51 -12.06 -3.64
CA PRO A 69 9.87 -12.03 -5.06
C PRO A 69 8.86 -11.30 -5.95
N ALA A 70 7.59 -11.18 -5.52
CA ALA A 70 6.58 -10.43 -6.26
C ALA A 70 6.72 -8.91 -6.11
N PHE A 71 7.42 -8.43 -5.07
CA PHE A 71 7.56 -7.00 -4.76
C PHE A 71 8.99 -6.47 -4.91
N ASP A 72 9.99 -7.34 -4.87
CA ASP A 72 11.39 -6.98 -4.87
C ASP A 72 11.95 -7.03 -6.30
N LEU A 73 12.12 -5.85 -6.90
CA LEU A 73 12.61 -5.68 -8.27
C LEU A 73 13.99 -6.32 -8.48
N GLN A 74 14.82 -6.41 -7.42
CA GLN A 74 16.15 -7.03 -7.47
C GLN A 74 16.09 -8.56 -7.58
N ASN A 75 14.96 -9.17 -7.21
CA ASN A 75 14.74 -10.61 -7.35
C ASN A 75 14.09 -10.96 -8.70
N TRP A 76 13.78 -9.98 -9.54
CA TRP A 76 13.22 -10.22 -10.85
C TRP A 76 14.34 -10.57 -11.84
N CYS A 77 14.06 -11.50 -12.77
CA CYS A 77 15.01 -11.82 -13.83
C CYS A 77 15.21 -10.61 -14.77
N ASP A 78 16.36 -10.54 -15.45
CA ASP A 78 16.71 -9.45 -16.39
C ASP A 78 15.64 -9.20 -17.48
N CYS A 79 14.86 -10.23 -17.84
CA CYS A 79 13.78 -10.15 -18.82
C CYS A 79 12.46 -9.54 -18.28
N ALA A 80 12.32 -9.34 -16.96
CA ALA A 80 11.12 -8.79 -16.35
C ALA A 80 10.90 -7.32 -16.71
N GLY A 81 11.99 -6.56 -16.93
CA GLY A 81 11.92 -5.17 -17.38
C GLY A 81 11.16 -4.99 -18.70
N GLN A 82 11.22 -5.98 -19.61
CA GLN A 82 10.49 -5.95 -20.88
C GLN A 82 8.97 -6.16 -20.72
N ARG A 83 8.52 -6.71 -19.59
CA ARG A 83 7.10 -6.95 -19.30
C ARG A 83 6.50 -5.94 -18.32
N MET A 84 7.31 -5.07 -17.72
CA MET A 84 6.83 -4.07 -16.76
C MET A 84 6.30 -2.83 -17.50
N THR A 85 5.02 -2.51 -17.28
CA THR A 85 4.43 -1.26 -17.77
C THR A 85 4.36 -0.25 -16.64
N ILE A 86 5.18 0.80 -16.70
CA ILE A 86 5.11 1.93 -15.78
C ILE A 86 4.14 2.95 -16.35
N ARG A 87 3.15 3.37 -15.56
CA ARG A 87 2.27 4.49 -15.89
C ARG A 87 2.48 5.60 -14.88
N VAL A 88 2.90 6.77 -15.36
CA VAL A 88 2.90 7.99 -14.57
C VAL A 88 1.46 8.51 -14.53
N ILE A 89 0.90 8.66 -13.32
CA ILE A 89 -0.39 9.31 -13.11
C ILE A 89 -0.07 10.67 -12.51
N GLU A 90 -0.21 11.73 -13.32
CA GLU A 90 -0.09 13.09 -12.80
C GLU A 90 -1.19 13.34 -11.78
N SER A 91 -0.78 13.66 -10.54
CA SER A 91 -1.71 14.14 -9.53
C SER A 91 -2.19 15.52 -9.93
N ARG A 92 -3.38 15.60 -10.54
CA ARG A 92 -4.05 16.88 -10.71
C ARG A 92 -4.57 17.33 -9.35
N LEU A 93 -4.09 18.49 -8.88
CA LEU A 93 -4.68 19.16 -7.73
C LEU A 93 -6.19 19.25 -7.97
N PRO A 94 -7.05 18.73 -7.08
CA PRO A 94 -8.48 18.94 -7.20
C PRO A 94 -8.70 20.44 -7.27
N LYS A 95 -9.23 20.93 -8.40
CA LYS A 95 -9.74 22.28 -8.47
C LYS A 95 -10.89 22.30 -7.47
N LEU A 96 -10.62 22.80 -6.26
CA LEU A 96 -11.62 23.15 -5.27
C LEU A 96 -12.58 24.08 -6.03
N THR A 97 -13.66 23.49 -6.53
CA THR A 97 -14.77 24.24 -7.06
C THR A 97 -15.30 24.93 -5.83
N ALA A 98 -14.98 26.22 -5.73
CA ALA A 98 -15.53 27.08 -4.70
C ALA A 98 -17.02 26.77 -4.63
N SER A 99 -17.44 26.23 -3.48
CA SER A 99 -18.84 25.98 -3.21
C SER A 99 -19.57 27.31 -3.46
N PRO A 100 -20.63 27.35 -4.28
CA PRO A 100 -21.31 28.60 -4.63
C PRO A 100 -22.11 29.09 -3.43
N LEU A 101 -21.42 29.71 -2.48
CA LEU A 101 -21.93 30.65 -1.48
C LEU A 101 -20.92 31.81 -1.46
N GLU A 102 -21.27 32.83 -2.23
CA GLU A 102 -20.76 34.21 -2.36
C GLU A 102 -19.98 34.85 -1.19
N PRO A 103 -19.36 36.05 -1.37
CA PRO A 103 -18.78 36.65 -2.58
C PRO A 103 -17.32 37.11 -2.34
N ALA A 104 -16.66 37.47 -3.45
CA ALA A 104 -15.28 37.92 -3.51
C ALA A 104 -14.98 39.15 -2.64
N VAL A 105 -13.99 39.03 -1.75
CA VAL A 105 -13.11 40.15 -1.42
C VAL A 105 -11.78 39.87 -2.12
N ILE A 106 -11.60 40.58 -3.23
CA ILE A 106 -10.36 40.65 -3.98
C ILE A 106 -9.37 41.46 -3.14
N THR A 107 -8.29 40.81 -2.72
CA THR A 107 -7.00 41.48 -2.62
C THR A 107 -6.00 40.63 -3.40
N GLN A 108 -6.06 40.75 -4.73
CA GLN A 108 -4.90 40.49 -5.56
C GLN A 108 -3.93 41.63 -5.31
N ASP A 109 -2.95 41.40 -4.45
CA ASP A 109 -1.67 42.08 -4.61
C ASP A 109 -0.71 41.06 -5.21
N LEU A 110 -0.23 41.44 -6.39
CA LEU A 110 0.86 40.90 -7.17
C LEU A 110 2.03 40.60 -6.21
N VAL A 111 2.82 39.55 -6.39
CA VAL A 111 3.96 39.59 -7.33
C VAL A 111 4.34 38.15 -7.69
N GLU A 112 4.33 37.89 -9.00
CA GLU A 112 5.16 36.88 -9.66
C GLU A 112 6.63 37.15 -9.32
N ASP A 113 7.30 36.22 -8.64
CA ASP A 113 8.76 36.08 -8.78
C ASP A 113 9.00 34.65 -9.29
N GLU A 114 9.02 34.57 -10.62
CA GLU A 114 10.19 34.13 -11.37
C GLU A 114 11.16 33.20 -10.61
N TYR A 115 11.08 31.91 -10.88
CA TYR A 115 12.22 31.01 -10.70
C TYR A 115 12.55 30.37 -12.04
N ASP A 116 13.26 31.16 -12.84
CA ASP A 116 14.01 30.72 -13.99
C ASP A 116 15.12 29.75 -13.57
N ILE A 117 15.46 28.93 -14.54
CA ILE A 117 16.29 27.73 -14.53
C ILE A 117 17.72 28.05 -14.10
N ALA A 118 18.26 27.27 -13.15
CA ALA A 118 19.70 27.08 -13.02
C ALA A 118 20.03 25.61 -13.25
N GLY A 119 20.31 25.28 -14.50
CA GLY A 119 21.12 24.12 -14.84
C GLY A 119 22.60 24.39 -14.50
N ARG A 120 23.24 23.43 -13.85
CA ARG A 120 24.60 23.02 -14.19
C ARG A 120 24.90 21.61 -13.68
#